data_AF-A0A9W8GW31-F1
#
_entry.id   AF-A0A9W8GW31-F1
#
_cell.length_a   1.000
_cell.length_b   1.000
_cell.length_c   1.000
_cell.angle_alpha   90.00
_cell.angle_beta   90.00
_cell.angle_gamma   90.00
#
_symmetry.space_group_name_H-M   'P 1'
#
loop_
_entity.id
_entity.type
_entity.pdbx_description
1 polymer ?
#
loop_
_entity_poly.entity_id
_entity_poly.type
_entity_poly.pdbx_seq_one_letter_code
_entity_poly.pdbx_strand_id
1 'polypeptide(L)'
;MATLKEIQNRLKSVTNISKITASMKMIASTKTTRAQRAMTVARNYGKVSDDFVKQADVKPVEGAKKLVITVSSDKGLCGGIHSWLSRTTRRYLSEHGDTPVVILGDKAKVQVQRAYPDNI
;
A
#
# COMPACT_ATOMS: atom_id res chain seq x y z
N MET A 1 -41.95 1.53 -12.75
CA MET A 1 -41.27 1.19 -14.02
C MET A 1 -40.16 2.20 -14.24
N ALA A 2 -38.95 1.76 -14.61
CA ALA A 2 -37.87 2.70 -14.92
C ALA A 2 -38.26 3.55 -16.15
N THR A 3 -38.12 4.86 -16.05
CA THR A 3 -38.48 5.78 -17.13
C THR A 3 -37.38 5.81 -18.20
N LEU A 4 -37.75 6.10 -19.46
CA LEU A 4 -36.78 6.23 -20.57
C LEU A 4 -35.64 7.21 -20.23
N LYS A 5 -35.99 8.30 -19.52
CA LYS A 5 -35.06 9.33 -19.06
C LYS A 5 -34.04 8.80 -18.05
N GLU A 6 -34.45 7.93 -17.13
CA GLU A 6 -33.53 7.30 -16.16
C GLU A 6 -32.51 6.40 -16.85
N ILE A 7 -32.94 5.60 -17.83
CA ILE A 7 -32.07 4.71 -18.61
C ILE A 7 -31.05 5.54 -19.39
N GLN A 8 -31.50 6.60 -20.07
CA GLN A 8 -30.62 7.50 -20.82
C GLN A 8 -29.57 8.16 -19.91
N ASN A 9 -29.96 8.61 -18.72
CA ASN A 9 -29.05 9.22 -17.75
C ASN A 9 -28.00 8.22 -17.24
N ARG A 10 -28.40 6.98 -16.92
CA ARG A 10 -27.45 5.92 -16.51
C ARG A 10 -26.46 5.60 -17.63
N LEU A 11 -26.93 5.49 -18.87
CA LEU A 11 -26.08 5.19 -20.02
C LEU A 11 -25.03 6.28 -20.24
N LYS A 12 -25.42 7.56 -20.12
CA LYS A 12 -24.48 8.69 -20.20
C LYS A 12 -23.44 8.64 -19.08
N SER A 13 -23.85 8.37 -17.84
CA SER A 13 -22.95 8.29 -16.68
C SER A 13 -21.94 7.15 -16.82
N VAL A 14 -22.40 5.93 -17.14
CA VAL A 14 -21.53 4.75 -17.32
C VAL A 14 -20.56 4.96 -18.47
N THR A 15 -21.00 5.54 -19.58
CA THR A 15 -20.12 5.86 -20.72
C THR A 15 -19.01 6.85 -20.32
N ASN A 16 -19.33 7.85 -19.50
CA ASN A 16 -18.34 8.80 -19.02
C ASN A 16 -17.34 8.15 -18.05
N ILE A 17 -17.80 7.34 -17.10
CA ILE A 17 -16.94 6.60 -16.18
C ILE A 17 -16.01 5.65 -16.95
N SER A 18 -16.51 4.97 -17.99
CA SER A 18 -15.73 4.10 -18.87
C SER A 18 -14.58 4.85 -19.56
N LYS A 19 -14.86 6.03 -20.12
CA LYS A 19 -13.84 6.89 -20.75
C LYS A 19 -12.77 7.33 -19.76
N ILE A 20 -13.17 7.81 -18.57
CA ILE A 20 -12.24 8.23 -17.51
C ILE A 20 -11.34 7.06 -17.10
N THR A 21 -11.93 5.88 -16.91
CA THR A 21 -11.18 4.67 -16.50
C THR A 21 -10.19 4.22 -17.58
N ALA A 22 -10.56 4.31 -18.85
CA ALA A 22 -9.67 4.01 -19.98
C ALA A 22 -8.45 4.95 -20.01
N SER A 23 -8.68 6.25 -19.84
CA SER A 23 -7.59 7.24 -19.75
C SER A 23 -6.71 7.00 -18.52
N MET A 24 -7.31 6.73 -17.35
CA MET A 24 -6.57 6.40 -16.13
C MET A 24 -5.70 5.15 -16.29
N LYS A 25 -6.20 4.10 -16.97
CA LYS A 25 -5.43 2.89 -17.27
C LYS A 25 -4.16 3.21 -18.06
N MET A 26 -4.27 4.06 -19.08
CA MET A 26 -3.12 4.49 -19.87
C MET A 26 -2.10 5.29 -19.02
N ILE A 27 -2.58 6.25 -18.23
CA ILE A 27 -1.72 7.05 -17.34
C ILE A 27 -1.02 6.17 -16.30
N ALA A 28 -1.75 5.21 -15.72
CA ALA A 28 -1.21 4.27 -14.74
C ALA A 28 -0.14 3.36 -15.34
N SER A 29 -0.31 2.94 -16.60
CA SER A 29 0.69 2.16 -17.34
C SER A 29 2.00 2.95 -17.46
N THR A 30 1.95 4.19 -17.94
CA THR A 30 3.14 5.04 -18.07
C THR A 30 3.83 5.30 -16.73
N LYS A 31 3.05 5.56 -15.66
CA LYS A 31 3.59 5.76 -14.31
C LYS A 31 4.24 4.49 -13.76
N THR A 32 3.65 3.32 -14.00
CA THR A 32 4.21 2.03 -13.58
C THR A 32 5.55 1.79 -14.26
N THR A 33 5.66 2.03 -15.57
CA THR A 33 6.93 1.90 -16.29
C THR A 33 8.01 2.82 -15.72
N ARG A 34 7.68 4.07 -15.37
CA ARG A 34 8.62 4.99 -14.71
C ARG A 34 9.03 4.47 -13.32
N ALA A 35 8.08 3.99 -12.53
CA ALA A 35 8.34 3.44 -11.20
C ALA A 35 9.21 2.17 -11.25
N GLN A 36 9.02 1.31 -12.25
CA GLN A 36 9.85 0.12 -12.47
C GLN A 36 11.32 0.49 -12.73
N ARG A 37 11.58 1.53 -13.54
CA ARG A 37 12.96 2.00 -13.77
C ARG A 37 13.63 2.47 -12.49
N ALA A 38 12.93 3.26 -11.67
CA ALA A 38 13.44 3.71 -10.37
C ALA A 38 13.66 2.52 -9.41
N MET A 39 12.77 1.53 -9.42
CA MET A 39 12.88 0.33 -8.60
C MET A 39 14.13 -0.49 -8.95
N THR A 40 14.47 -0.63 -10.23
CA THR A 40 15.67 -1.36 -10.66
C THR A 40 16.94 -0.72 -10.09
N VAL A 41 17.03 0.60 -10.13
CA VAL A 41 18.17 1.33 -9.56
C VAL A 41 18.22 1.14 -8.04
N ALA A 42 17.09 1.32 -7.34
CA ALA A 42 17.01 1.14 -5.90
C ALA A 42 17.38 -0.29 -5.45
N ARG A 43 16.99 -1.32 -6.21
CA ARG A 43 17.37 -2.72 -5.93
C ARG A 43 18.87 -2.95 -6.01
N ASN A 44 19.57 -2.30 -6.94
CA ASN A 44 21.02 -2.44 -7.04
C ASN A 44 21.72 -1.80 -5.83
N TYR A 45 21.28 -0.63 -5.39
CA TYR A 45 21.79 -0.02 -4.16
C TYR A 45 21.51 -0.88 -2.93
N GLY A 46 20.28 -1.41 -2.80
CA GLY A 46 19.91 -2.27 -1.67
C GLY A 46 20.79 -3.51 -1.55
N LYS A 47 21.16 -4.15 -2.67
CA LYS A 47 22.08 -5.30 -2.65
C LYS A 47 23.43 -4.96 -2.05
N VAL A 48 24.02 -3.83 -2.45
CA VAL A 48 25.34 -3.41 -1.92
C VAL A 48 25.25 -3.13 -0.42
N SER A 49 24.17 -2.47 0.04
CA SER A 49 23.94 -2.24 1.46
C SER A 49 23.76 -3.55 2.24
N ASP A 50 22.97 -4.50 1.71
CA ASP A 50 22.77 -5.80 2.34
C ASP A 50 24.08 -6.60 2.43
N ASP A 51 24.92 -6.56 1.39
CA ASP A 51 26.21 -7.24 1.38
C ASP A 51 27.18 -6.64 2.39
N PHE A 52 27.19 -5.31 2.54
CA PHE A 52 27.97 -4.63 3.58
C PHE A 52 27.52 -5.04 4.99
N VAL A 53 26.21 -5.05 5.27
CA VAL A 53 25.67 -5.45 6.57
C VAL A 53 26.03 -6.89 6.91
N LYS A 54 25.98 -7.80 5.93
CA LYS A 54 26.40 -9.20 6.10
C LYS A 54 27.89 -9.33 6.40
N GLN A 55 28.75 -8.61 5.68
CA GLN A 55 30.20 -8.63 5.90
C GLN A 55 30.58 -8.06 7.27
N ALA A 56 29.83 -7.08 7.75
CA ALA A 56 30.03 -6.47 9.06
C ALA A 56 29.52 -7.32 10.25
N ASP A 57 28.94 -8.51 10.01
CA ASP A 57 28.34 -9.41 11.02
C ASP A 57 27.45 -8.67 12.05
N VAL A 58 26.64 -7.72 11.56
CA VAL A 58 25.75 -6.92 12.44
C VAL A 58 24.65 -7.83 12.99
N LYS A 59 24.81 -8.25 14.24
CA LYS A 59 23.82 -9.07 14.94
C LYS A 59 22.67 -8.22 15.48
N PRO A 60 21.44 -8.75 15.47
CA PRO A 60 20.32 -8.10 16.15
C PRO A 60 20.66 -7.90 17.62
N VAL A 61 20.44 -6.70 18.14
CA VAL A 61 20.61 -6.43 19.57
C VAL A 61 19.52 -7.18 20.33
N GLU A 62 19.91 -8.11 21.20
CA GLU A 62 18.97 -8.84 22.05
C GLU A 62 18.23 -7.88 23.00
N GLY A 63 16.92 -8.06 23.15
CA GLY A 63 16.09 -7.19 23.98
C GLY A 63 15.75 -5.81 23.37
N ALA A 64 16.12 -5.54 22.11
CA ALA A 64 15.74 -4.31 21.45
C ALA A 64 14.21 -4.20 21.28
N LYS A 65 13.70 -2.99 21.52
CA LYS A 65 12.30 -2.67 21.24
C LYS A 65 12.05 -2.84 19.74
N LYS A 66 11.10 -3.70 19.39
CA LYS A 66 10.67 -3.90 18.01
C LYS A 66 9.77 -2.74 17.60
N LEU A 67 9.86 -2.35 16.33
CA LEU A 67 8.99 -1.35 15.72
C LEU A 67 8.51 -1.89 14.38
N VAL A 68 7.20 -1.87 14.14
CA VAL A 68 6.62 -2.25 12.85
C VAL A 68 6.43 -1.00 12.01
N ILE A 69 6.96 -1.00 10.79
CA ILE A 69 6.74 0.09 9.83
C ILE A 69 5.88 -0.44 8.68
N THR A 70 4.64 0.02 8.59
CA THR A 70 3.72 -0.35 7.51
C THR A 70 3.69 0.76 6.47
N VAL A 71 4.15 0.47 5.26
CA VAL A 71 4.22 1.45 4.17
C VAL A 71 3.09 1.25 3.17
N SER A 72 2.23 2.26 3.02
CA SER A 72 1.04 2.26 2.17
C SER A 72 0.95 3.55 1.33
N SER A 73 -0.23 3.84 0.77
CA SER A 73 -0.50 5.06 -0.01
C SER A 73 -1.74 5.76 0.52
N ASP A 74 -1.84 7.06 0.27
CA ASP A 74 -3.01 7.87 0.62
C ASP A 74 -4.17 7.68 -0.37
N LYS A 75 -3.87 7.20 -1.59
CA LYS A 75 -4.84 7.07 -2.67
C LYS A 75 -5.47 5.67 -2.74
N GLY A 76 -6.75 5.64 -3.12
CA GLY A 76 -7.53 4.41 -3.35
C GLY A 76 -7.47 3.92 -4.79
N LEU A 77 -8.50 3.15 -5.19
CA LEU A 77 -8.67 2.57 -6.54
C LEU A 77 -7.54 1.62 -6.98
N CYS A 78 -6.92 0.94 -6.01
CA CYS A 78 -5.80 0.02 -6.22
C CYS A 78 -6.20 -1.46 -5.96
N GLY A 79 -7.49 -1.78 -6.01
CA GLY A 79 -8.00 -3.11 -5.68
C GLY A 79 -7.73 -3.49 -4.22
N GLY A 80 -7.20 -4.70 -4.00
CA GLY A 80 -7.03 -5.29 -2.67
C GLY A 80 -5.71 -4.98 -1.94
N ILE A 81 -4.85 -4.12 -2.49
CA ILE A 81 -3.49 -3.87 -1.95
C ILE A 81 -3.53 -3.43 -0.48
N HIS A 82 -4.29 -2.37 -0.16
CA HIS A 82 -4.37 -1.82 1.20
C HIS A 82 -5.00 -2.80 2.19
N SER A 83 -6.01 -3.55 1.75
CA SER A 83 -6.68 -4.56 2.57
C SER A 83 -5.74 -5.72 2.91
N TRP A 84 -4.96 -6.18 1.93
CA TRP A 84 -3.96 -7.22 2.13
C TRP A 84 -2.86 -6.74 3.09
N LEU A 85 -2.30 -5.55 2.87
CA LEU A 85 -1.26 -4.96 3.72
C LEU A 85 -1.71 -4.81 5.18
N SER A 86 -2.91 -4.27 5.38
CA SER A 86 -3.48 -4.06 6.71
C SER A 86 -3.78 -5.40 7.40
N ARG A 87 -4.16 -6.44 6.66
CA ARG A 87 -4.34 -7.79 7.21
C ARG A 87 -3.01 -8.41 7.63
N THR A 88 -1.96 -8.26 6.82
CA THR A 88 -0.61 -8.75 7.17
C THR A 88 -0.08 -8.05 8.41
N THR A 89 -0.25 -6.74 8.50
CA THR A 89 0.15 -5.94 9.69
C THR A 89 -0.60 -6.43 10.93
N ARG A 90 -1.93 -6.59 10.85
CA ARG A 90 -2.73 -7.09 11.98
C ARG A 90 -2.35 -8.49 12.42
N ARG A 91 -1.99 -9.39 11.49
CA ARG A 91 -1.51 -10.74 11.80
C ARG A 91 -0.18 -10.69 12.55
N TYR A 92 0.73 -9.83 12.12
CA TYR A 92 2.01 -9.65 12.82
C TYR A 92 1.80 -9.14 14.26
N LEU A 93 0.91 -8.17 14.45
CA LEU A 93 0.56 -7.63 15.76
C LEU A 93 -0.11 -8.65 16.67
N SER A 94 -0.98 -9.51 16.13
CA SER A 94 -1.56 -10.59 16.94
C SER A 94 -0.53 -11.59 17.47
N GLU A 95 0.57 -11.78 16.73
CA GLU A 95 1.65 -12.70 17.14
C GLU A 95 2.67 -12.03 18.08
N HIS A 96 2.85 -10.71 17.97
CA HIS A 96 3.92 -9.96 18.65
C HIS A 96 3.42 -8.94 19.69
N GLY A 97 2.13 -8.96 20.01
CA GLY A 97 1.53 -8.17 21.09
C GLY A 97 1.73 -6.67 20.92
N ASP A 98 2.10 -5.99 22.01
CA ASP A 98 2.16 -4.54 22.17
C ASP A 98 3.37 -3.88 21.47
N THR A 99 3.59 -4.22 20.20
CA THR A 99 4.67 -3.63 19.40
C THR A 99 4.19 -2.30 18.82
N PRO A 100 4.95 -1.19 18.97
CA PRO A 100 4.58 0.08 18.36
C PRO A 100 4.59 -0.01 16.83
N VAL A 101 3.68 0.72 16.19
CA VAL A 101 3.46 0.69 14.74
C VAL A 101 3.50 2.08 14.16
N VAL A 102 4.45 2.32 13.25
CA VAL A 102 4.46 3.54 12.42
C VAL A 102 3.86 3.21 11.05
N ILE A 103 2.83 3.95 10.67
CA ILE A 103 2.14 3.75 9.40
C ILE A 103 2.43 4.93 8.48
N LEU A 104 3.02 4.65 7.32
CA LEU A 104 3.15 5.60 6.23
C LEU A 104 1.94 5.44 5.31
N GLY A 105 1.14 6.49 5.22
CA GLY A 105 0.01 6.60 4.31
C GLY A 105 -1.36 6.33 4.96
N ASP A 106 -2.36 7.08 4.48
CA ASP A 106 -3.66 7.16 5.16
C ASP A 106 -4.51 5.89 5.03
N LYS A 107 -4.38 5.13 3.93
CA LYS A 107 -5.27 3.98 3.68
C LYS A 107 -5.04 2.82 4.62
N ALA A 108 -3.79 2.52 4.96
CA ALA A 108 -3.49 1.50 5.97
C ALA A 108 -3.77 2.03 7.38
N LYS A 109 -3.49 3.33 7.63
CA LYS A 109 -3.69 3.95 8.95
C LYS A 109 -5.12 3.77 9.45
N VAL A 110 -6.11 4.13 8.62
CA VAL A 110 -7.53 4.00 9.00
C VAL A 110 -7.94 2.54 9.29
N GLN A 111 -7.34 1.56 8.62
CA GLN A 111 -7.69 0.15 8.83
C GLN A 111 -7.04 -0.45 10.07
N VAL A 112 -5.77 -0.12 10.34
CA VAL A 112 -5.02 -0.66 11.48
C VAL A 112 -5.43 0.05 12.78
N GLN A 113 -5.66 1.37 12.74
CA GLN A 113 -6.07 2.17 13.91
C GLN A 113 -7.40 1.73 14.51
N ARG A 114 -8.32 1.19 13.69
CA ARG A 114 -9.58 0.63 14.19
C ARG A 114 -9.40 -0.65 14.97
N ALA A 115 -8.34 -1.41 14.69
CA ALA A 115 -8.09 -2.71 15.29
C ALA A 115 -7.12 -2.63 16.48
N TYR A 116 -6.12 -1.76 16.39
CA TYR A 116 -5.07 -1.58 17.39
C TYR A 116 -4.81 -0.08 17.61
N PRO A 117 -5.71 0.64 18.32
CA PRO A 117 -5.57 2.08 18.56
C PRO A 117 -4.42 2.41 19.51
N ASP A 118 -4.14 1.53 20.48
CA ASP A 118 -3.14 1.77 21.53
C ASP A 118 -1.69 1.59 21.04
N ASN A 119 -1.52 1.01 19.85
CA ASN A 119 -0.22 0.64 19.27
C ASN A 119 0.31 1.66 18.24
N ILE A 120 -0.45 2.69 17.89
CA ILE A 120 -0.17 3.65 16.80
C ILE A 120 0.16 5.03 17.34
#